data_AF-A0A6I9WFS0-F1
#
_entry.id   AF-A0A6I9WFS0-F1
#
_cell.length_a   1.000
_cell.length_b   1.000
_cell.length_c   1.000
_cell.angle_alpha   90.00
_cell.angle_beta   90.00
_cell.angle_gamma   90.00
#
_symmetry.space_group_name_H-M   'P 1'
#
loop_
_entity.id
_entity.type
_entity.pdbx_description
1 polymer ?
#
loop_
_entity_poly.entity_id
_entity_poly.type
_entity_poly.pdbx_seq_one_letter_code
_entity_poly.pdbx_strand_id
1 'polypeptide(L)'
;MWKMFTLNGTYKWVDALPSLVLDYNARKHRTIGMRPVDVTPAIAKRLLDTVYSAIKIAGSAKFKVGELIRVFKIVKVQRTNPVTYLLEDSRGKSVADAFYEHELHHATHPDVYLVEKVLRRKGDKVYVKWLGFDRSHNSWINKSSVI
;
A
#
# COMPACT_ATOMS: atom_id res chain seq x y z
N MET A 1 15.58 -6.80 -26.05
CA MET A 1 16.55 -5.84 -25.48
C MET A 1 17.67 -6.54 -24.73
N TRP A 2 17.50 -7.09 -23.52
CA TRP A 2 18.61 -7.72 -22.77
C TRP A 2 19.40 -8.77 -23.57
N LYS A 3 18.71 -9.72 -24.23
CA LYS A 3 19.35 -10.73 -25.11
C LYS A 3 20.22 -10.11 -26.22
N MET A 4 19.84 -8.95 -26.74
CA MET A 4 20.57 -8.25 -27.81
C MET A 4 21.85 -7.58 -27.28
N PHE A 5 21.79 -7.02 -26.06
CA PHE A 5 22.97 -6.47 -25.38
C PHE A 5 23.99 -7.56 -25.04
N THR A 6 23.52 -8.74 -24.62
CA THR A 6 24.38 -9.89 -24.34
C THR A 6 25.07 -10.42 -25.61
N LEU A 7 24.35 -10.49 -26.73
CA LEU A 7 24.89 -11.03 -27.99
C LEU A 7 25.90 -10.08 -28.67
N ASN A 8 25.64 -8.77 -28.63
CA ASN A 8 26.48 -7.79 -29.34
C ASN A 8 27.63 -7.23 -28.49
N GLY A 9 27.71 -7.58 -27.20
CA GLY A 9 28.75 -7.10 -26.28
C GLY A 9 28.78 -5.57 -26.08
N THR A 10 27.72 -4.86 -26.46
CA THR A 10 27.65 -3.41 -26.42
C THR A 10 26.33 -2.93 -25.86
N TYR A 11 26.38 -1.87 -25.05
CA TYR A 11 25.20 -1.18 -24.50
C TYR A 11 24.76 0.00 -25.36
N LYS A 12 25.22 0.08 -26.61
CA LYS A 12 24.79 1.13 -27.56
C LYS A 12 23.43 0.75 -28.11
N TRP A 13 22.37 1.30 -27.51
CA TRP A 13 20.98 0.97 -27.82
C TRP A 13 20.32 1.91 -28.83
N VAL A 14 20.90 3.10 -29.06
CA VAL A 14 20.33 4.14 -29.93
C VAL A 14 20.14 3.64 -31.36
N ASP A 15 21.17 2.98 -31.91
CA ASP A 15 21.14 2.49 -33.30
C ASP A 15 20.15 1.34 -33.51
N ALA A 16 19.76 0.66 -32.43
CA ALA A 16 18.83 -0.46 -32.46
C ALA A 16 17.39 -0.10 -32.04
N LEU A 17 17.15 1.15 -31.62
CA LEU A 17 15.80 1.65 -31.34
C LEU A 17 14.88 1.58 -32.56
N PRO A 18 15.30 2.01 -33.78
CA PRO A 18 14.38 2.06 -34.91
C PRO A 18 13.84 0.68 -35.27
N SER A 19 14.70 -0.34 -35.30
CA SER A 19 14.28 -1.72 -35.57
C SER A 19 13.38 -2.27 -34.46
N LEU A 20 13.71 -2.01 -33.18
CA LEU A 20 12.89 -2.46 -32.06
C LEU A 20 11.49 -1.85 -32.07
N VAL A 21 11.40 -0.54 -32.35
CA VAL A 21 10.12 0.17 -32.41
C VAL A 21 9.27 -0.35 -33.57
N LEU A 22 9.88 -0.58 -34.73
CA LEU A 22 9.20 -1.18 -35.89
C LEU A 22 8.67 -2.58 -35.55
N ASP A 23 9.51 -3.44 -34.96
CA ASP A 23 9.12 -4.80 -34.56
C ASP A 23 7.99 -4.79 -33.52
N TYR A 24 8.07 -3.89 -32.55
CA TYR A 24 7.04 -3.74 -31.52
C TYR A 24 5.71 -3.30 -32.13
N ASN A 25 5.76 -2.28 -32.99
CA ASN A 25 4.58 -1.72 -33.64
C ASN A 25 3.93 -2.68 -34.63
N ALA A 26 4.70 -3.58 -35.26
CA ALA A 26 4.21 -4.57 -36.22
C ALA A 26 3.70 -5.86 -35.58
N ARG A 27 4.09 -6.17 -34.33
CA ARG A 27 3.71 -7.41 -33.66
C ARG A 27 2.38 -7.27 -32.93
N LYS A 28 1.53 -8.31 -33.00
CA LYS A 28 0.32 -8.39 -32.18
C LYS A 28 0.69 -8.44 -30.70
N HIS A 29 0.21 -7.46 -29.94
CA HIS A 29 0.48 -7.34 -28.51
C HIS A 29 -0.53 -8.15 -27.69
N ARG A 30 -0.04 -8.97 -26.76
CA ARG A 30 -0.86 -9.95 -26.00
C ARG A 30 -2.05 -9.31 -25.27
N THR A 31 -1.84 -8.18 -24.63
CA THR A 31 -2.86 -7.51 -23.80
C THR A 31 -3.98 -6.86 -24.63
N ILE A 32 -3.64 -6.21 -25.75
CA ILE A 32 -4.61 -5.48 -26.60
C ILE A 32 -5.14 -6.32 -27.76
N GLY A 33 -4.51 -7.47 -28.05
CA GLY A 33 -4.93 -8.39 -29.11
C GLY A 33 -4.70 -7.89 -30.54
N MET A 34 -4.07 -6.73 -30.75
CA MET A 34 -3.77 -6.14 -32.05
C MET A 34 -2.36 -5.53 -32.09
N ARG A 35 -1.94 -5.04 -33.25
CA ARG A 35 -0.66 -4.35 -33.42
C ARG A 35 -0.77 -2.93 -32.87
N PRO A 36 0.23 -2.40 -32.15
CA PRO A 36 0.20 -1.04 -31.64
C PRO A 36 -0.03 0.02 -32.73
N VAL A 37 0.49 -0.19 -33.94
CA VAL A 37 0.33 0.75 -35.07
C VAL A 37 -1.12 0.89 -35.55
N ASP A 38 -1.96 -0.13 -35.35
CA ASP A 38 -3.35 -0.12 -35.82
C ASP A 38 -4.31 0.53 -34.80
N VAL A 39 -3.81 0.99 -33.66
CA VAL A 39 -4.65 1.54 -32.58
C VAL A 39 -5.12 2.95 -32.95
N THR A 40 -6.42 3.09 -33.23
CA THR A 40 -7.07 4.39 -33.44
C THR A 40 -7.63 4.94 -32.12
N PRO A 41 -7.83 6.27 -31.98
CA PRO A 41 -8.41 6.87 -30.78
C PRO A 41 -9.78 6.28 -30.39
N ALA A 42 -10.60 5.90 -31.38
CA ALA A 42 -11.90 5.28 -31.15
C ALA A 42 -11.78 3.87 -30.52
N ILE A 43 -10.79 3.09 -30.94
CA ILE A 43 -10.54 1.73 -30.43
C ILE A 43 -9.82 1.78 -29.07
N ALA A 44 -8.95 2.78 -28.86
CA ALA A 44 -8.15 2.93 -27.65
C ALA A 44 -9.00 2.96 -26.37
N LYS A 45 -10.14 3.67 -26.41
CA LYS A 45 -11.06 3.74 -25.26
C LYS A 45 -11.57 2.36 -24.85
N ARG A 46 -12.07 1.57 -25.81
CA ARG A 46 -12.55 0.20 -25.58
C ARG A 46 -11.44 -0.70 -25.03
N LEU A 47 -10.20 -0.55 -25.53
CA LEU A 47 -9.06 -1.34 -25.05
C LEU A 47 -8.72 -1.03 -23.60
N LEU A 48 -8.70 0.25 -23.21
CA LEU A 48 -8.43 0.65 -21.84
C LEU A 48 -9.50 0.11 -20.88
N ASP A 49 -10.78 0.19 -21.25
CA ASP A 49 -11.87 -0.40 -20.47
C ASP A 49 -11.66 -1.91 -20.28
N THR A 50 -11.26 -2.65 -21.32
CA THR A 50 -10.97 -4.08 -21.18
C THR A 50 -9.76 -4.34 -20.28
N VAL A 51 -8.68 -3.56 -20.39
CA VAL A 51 -7.44 -3.79 -19.62
C VAL A 51 -7.62 -3.48 -18.13
N TYR A 52 -8.41 -2.46 -17.80
CA TYR A 52 -8.59 -1.98 -16.42
C TYR A 52 -9.96 -2.36 -15.81
N SER A 53 -10.80 -3.11 -16.51
CA SER A 53 -12.10 -3.60 -15.98
C SER A 53 -11.95 -4.69 -14.92
N ALA A 54 -10.79 -5.33 -14.80
CA ALA A 54 -10.53 -6.28 -13.75
C ALA A 54 -10.69 -5.59 -12.39
N ILE A 55 -11.75 -5.94 -11.67
CA ILE A 55 -11.96 -5.49 -10.29
C ILE A 55 -10.72 -5.92 -9.51
N LYS A 56 -10.02 -4.95 -8.90
CA LYS A 56 -8.93 -5.26 -7.98
C LYS A 56 -9.55 -5.98 -6.78
N ILE A 57 -9.55 -7.32 -6.81
CA ILE A 57 -9.96 -8.13 -5.67
C ILE A 57 -8.88 -7.92 -4.61
N ALA A 58 -9.18 -7.06 -3.64
CA ALA A 58 -8.38 -7.00 -2.43
C ALA A 58 -8.42 -8.38 -1.78
N GLY A 59 -7.28 -8.87 -1.28
CA GLY A 59 -7.23 -10.11 -0.52
C GLY A 59 -8.20 -10.07 0.67
N SER A 60 -8.50 -11.24 1.24
CA SER A 60 -9.37 -11.32 2.42
C SER A 60 -8.85 -10.40 3.53
N ALA A 61 -9.76 -9.62 4.14
CA ALA A 61 -9.42 -8.82 5.28
C ALA A 61 -8.96 -9.73 6.44
N LYS A 62 -7.83 -9.39 7.07
CA LYS A 62 -7.26 -10.18 8.18
C LYS A 62 -8.10 -10.14 9.46
N PHE A 63 -8.91 -9.10 9.63
CA PHE A 63 -9.72 -8.85 10.83
C PHE A 63 -11.19 -8.76 10.47
N LYS A 64 -12.07 -9.17 11.40
CA LYS A 64 -13.52 -9.04 11.22
C LYS A 64 -13.96 -7.61 11.49
N VAL A 65 -15.00 -7.17 10.79
CA VAL A 65 -15.67 -5.88 11.07
C VAL A 65 -16.24 -5.94 12.49
N GLY A 66 -15.75 -5.05 13.36
CA GLY A 66 -16.17 -4.95 14.77
C GLY A 66 -15.19 -5.55 15.78
N GLU A 67 -14.10 -6.18 15.33
CA GLU A 67 -13.02 -6.63 16.22
C GLU A 67 -12.24 -5.42 16.79
N LEU A 68 -12.05 -5.39 18.11
CA LEU A 68 -11.32 -4.30 18.78
C LEU A 68 -9.82 -4.49 18.60
N ILE A 69 -9.22 -3.71 17.70
CA ILE A 69 -7.77 -3.69 17.48
C ILE A 69 -7.16 -2.61 18.37
N ARG A 70 -6.10 -2.96 19.11
CA ARG A 70 -5.27 -2.01 19.85
C ARG A 70 -3.89 -1.94 19.21
N VAL A 71 -3.35 -0.74 19.10
CA VAL A 71 -2.02 -0.49 18.55
C VAL A 71 -1.08 -0.16 19.70
N PHE A 72 0.04 -0.88 19.79
CA PHE A 72 1.07 -0.66 20.79
C PHE A 72 2.42 -0.40 20.12
N LYS A 73 3.28 0.33 20.81
CA LYS A 73 4.68 0.53 20.41
C LYS A 73 5.56 -0.47 21.15
N ILE A 74 6.44 -1.17 20.44
CA ILE A 74 7.44 -2.03 21.05
C ILE A 74 8.56 -1.12 21.59
N VAL A 75 8.78 -1.16 22.91
CA VAL A 75 9.84 -0.37 23.57
C VAL A 75 11.12 -1.17 23.68
N LYS A 76 11.00 -2.43 24.07
CA LYS A 76 12.15 -3.29 24.36
C LYS A 76 11.87 -4.72 23.95
N VAL A 77 12.83 -5.31 23.24
CA VAL A 77 12.86 -6.74 22.97
C VAL A 77 13.74 -7.41 24.03
N GLN A 78 13.16 -8.33 24.79
CA GLN A 78 13.88 -9.15 25.75
C GLN A 78 14.27 -10.47 25.09
N ARG A 79 15.57 -10.72 24.98
CA ARG A 79 16.11 -11.96 24.41
C ARG A 79 16.11 -13.10 25.45
N THR A 80 14.97 -13.35 26.06
CA THR A 80 14.70 -14.54 26.87
C THR A 80 14.44 -15.74 25.96
N ASN A 81 14.31 -16.95 26.50
CA ASN A 81 13.86 -18.12 25.75
C ASN A 81 12.50 -18.58 26.31
N PRO A 82 11.36 -18.21 25.69
CA PRO A 82 11.22 -17.56 24.38
C PRO A 82 11.45 -16.04 24.40
N VAL A 83 11.66 -15.41 23.24
CA VAL A 83 11.80 -13.95 23.11
C VAL A 83 10.50 -13.26 23.50
N THR A 84 10.57 -12.23 24.33
CA THR A 84 9.42 -11.46 24.79
C THR A 84 9.56 -9.97 24.47
N TYR A 85 8.43 -9.28 24.32
CA TYR A 85 8.34 -7.88 23.90
C TYR A 85 7.65 -7.04 24.98
N LEU A 86 8.30 -5.95 25.41
CA LEU A 86 7.67 -4.95 26.25
C LEU A 86 6.99 -3.90 25.38
N LEU A 87 5.72 -3.67 25.68
CA LEU A 87 4.85 -2.79 24.91
C LEU A 87 4.54 -1.52 25.70
N GLU A 88 4.32 -0.44 24.98
CA GLU A 88 3.88 0.85 25.49
C GLU A 88 2.67 1.32 24.69
N ASP A 89 1.69 1.87 25.39
CA ASP A 89 0.52 2.49 24.78
C ASP A 89 0.90 3.83 24.13
N SER A 90 0.03 4.36 23.27
CA SER A 90 0.14 5.66 22.61
C SER A 90 0.44 6.84 23.55
N ARG A 91 0.16 6.72 24.86
CA ARG A 91 0.45 7.76 25.87
C ARG A 91 1.78 7.61 26.60
N GLY A 92 2.60 6.64 26.21
CA GLY A 92 3.85 6.38 26.90
C GLY A 92 3.70 5.54 28.18
N LYS A 93 2.59 4.81 28.32
CA LYS A 93 2.36 3.94 29.48
C LYS A 93 2.77 2.51 29.13
N SER A 94 3.75 1.97 29.85
CA SER A 94 4.16 0.58 29.71
C SER A 94 3.02 -0.37 30.10
N VAL A 95 2.83 -1.42 29.30
CA VAL A 95 1.99 -2.55 29.66
C VAL A 95 2.75 -3.40 30.68
N ALA A 96 2.05 -3.86 31.72
CA ALA A 96 2.68 -4.54 32.85
C ALA A 96 3.39 -5.85 32.45
N ASP A 97 2.85 -6.54 31.45
CA ASP A 97 3.33 -7.85 31.01
C ASP A 97 4.11 -7.78 29.70
N ALA A 98 4.97 -8.78 29.49
CA ALA A 98 5.69 -8.98 28.26
C ALA A 98 4.93 -9.95 27.34
N PHE A 99 4.93 -9.67 26.04
CA PHE A 99 4.16 -10.42 25.04
C PHE A 99 5.07 -11.30 24.19
N TYR A 100 4.54 -12.40 23.67
CA TYR A 100 5.24 -13.23 22.71
C TYR A 100 4.99 -12.76 21.27
N GLU A 101 5.88 -13.16 20.35
CA GLU A 101 5.75 -12.79 18.93
C GLU A 101 4.43 -13.26 18.32
N HIS A 102 3.96 -14.47 18.67
CA HIS A 102 2.75 -15.06 18.12
C HIS A 102 1.45 -14.38 18.60
N GLU A 103 1.52 -13.59 19.66
CA GLU A 103 0.40 -12.78 20.18
C GLU A 103 0.32 -11.41 19.48
N LEU A 104 1.36 -11.05 18.73
CA LEU A 104 1.50 -9.74 18.09
C LEU A 104 1.33 -9.85 16.57
N HIS A 105 0.72 -8.82 16.00
CA HIS A 105 0.62 -8.66 14.56
C HIS A 105 1.39 -7.43 14.10
N HIS A 106 2.27 -7.62 13.11
CA HIS A 106 3.05 -6.54 12.54
C HIS A 106 2.17 -5.52 11.81
N ALA A 107 2.28 -4.24 12.19
CA ALA A 107 1.61 -3.14 11.52
C ALA A 107 2.42 -2.70 10.29
N THR A 108 1.81 -2.74 9.10
CA THR A 108 2.46 -2.30 7.85
C THR A 108 2.77 -0.80 7.84
N HIS A 109 1.91 0.01 8.47
CA HIS A 109 2.02 1.46 8.49
C HIS A 109 2.07 1.95 9.94
N PRO A 110 3.27 2.14 10.52
CA PRO A 110 3.41 2.45 11.94
C PRO A 110 2.86 3.84 12.33
N ASP A 111 2.90 4.81 11.41
CA ASP A 111 2.49 6.20 11.66
C ASP A 111 1.06 6.51 11.19
N VAL A 112 0.31 5.51 10.75
CA VAL A 112 -1.05 5.68 10.23
C VAL A 112 -2.06 5.11 11.23
N TYR A 113 -2.97 5.97 11.69
CA TYR A 113 -4.02 5.61 12.62
C TYR A 113 -5.39 5.75 11.95
N LEU A 114 -6.28 4.78 12.21
CA LEU A 114 -7.62 4.77 11.64
C LEU A 114 -8.55 5.69 12.44
N VAL A 115 -9.33 6.49 11.73
CA VAL A 115 -10.37 7.34 12.32
C VAL A 115 -11.68 6.55 12.36
N GLU A 116 -12.29 6.43 13.54
CA GLU A 116 -13.63 5.86 13.69
C GLU A 116 -14.69 6.86 13.21
N LYS A 117 -14.59 8.10 13.69
CA LYS A 117 -15.59 9.13 13.43
C LYS A 117 -15.02 10.53 13.57
N VAL A 118 -15.40 11.42 12.65
CA VAL A 118 -15.17 12.86 12.82
C VAL A 118 -16.28 13.42 13.72
N LEU A 119 -15.91 13.99 14.85
CA LEU A 119 -16.83 14.51 15.87
C LEU A 119 -17.17 15.98 15.64
N ARG A 120 -16.17 16.81 15.27
CA ARG A 120 -16.35 18.25 15.02
C ARG A 120 -15.43 18.72 13.89
N ARG A 121 -15.79 19.84 13.26
CA ARG A 121 -14.97 20.53 12.25
C ARG A 121 -14.86 22.01 12.64
N LYS A 122 -13.66 22.58 12.57
CA LYS A 122 -13.40 24.00 12.87
C LYS A 122 -12.27 24.51 11.96
N GLY A 123 -12.62 25.32 10.97
CA GLY A 123 -11.68 25.79 9.95
C GLY A 123 -10.97 24.62 9.28
N ASP A 124 -9.63 24.66 9.28
CA ASP A 124 -8.78 23.62 8.70
C ASP A 124 -8.46 22.44 9.62
N LYS A 125 -9.10 22.38 10.80
CA LYS A 125 -8.92 21.28 11.75
C LYS A 125 -10.19 20.46 11.90
N VAL A 126 -10.00 19.16 12.12
CA VAL A 126 -11.08 18.20 12.40
C VAL A 126 -10.80 17.50 13.73
N TYR A 127 -11.82 17.41 14.58
CA TYR A 127 -11.75 16.70 15.85
C TYR A 127 -12.20 15.26 15.63
N VAL A 128 -11.30 14.31 15.84
CA VAL A 128 -11.53 12.92 15.46
C VAL A 128 -11.62 12.01 16.69
N LYS A 129 -12.45 10.98 16.56
CA LYS A 129 -12.44 9.78 17.40
C LYS A 129 -11.62 8.72 16.68
N TRP A 130 -10.55 8.26 17.31
CA TRP A 130 -9.69 7.22 16.77
C TRP A 130 -10.32 5.84 16.96
N LEU A 131 -10.18 4.97 15.96
CA LEU A 131 -10.73 3.62 16.00
C LEU A 131 -10.00 2.77 17.04
N GLY A 132 -10.76 2.11 17.92
CA GLY A 132 -10.22 1.24 18.97
C GLY A 132 -9.74 1.99 20.23
N PHE A 133 -9.81 3.33 20.25
CA PHE A 133 -9.41 4.14 21.40
C PHE A 133 -10.62 4.74 22.12
N ASP A 134 -10.43 5.03 23.41
CA ASP A 134 -11.42 5.73 24.21
C ASP A 134 -11.51 7.22 23.83
N ARG A 135 -12.53 7.91 24.37
CA ARG A 135 -12.76 9.34 24.09
C ARG A 135 -11.61 10.25 24.54
N SER A 136 -10.72 9.77 25.41
CA SER A 136 -9.63 10.58 25.94
C SER A 136 -8.46 10.73 24.97
N HIS A 137 -8.38 9.90 23.93
CA HIS A 137 -7.42 10.05 22.84
C HIS A 137 -7.92 10.97 21.71
N ASN A 138 -9.17 11.43 21.78
CA ASN A 138 -9.73 12.29 20.74
C ASN A 138 -8.93 13.60 20.62
N SER A 139 -8.48 13.91 19.40
CA SER A 139 -7.60 15.04 19.15
C SER A 139 -8.00 15.83 17.91
N TRP A 140 -7.53 17.08 17.84
CA TRP A 140 -7.67 17.90 16.65
C TRP A 140 -6.51 17.59 15.71
N ILE A 141 -6.84 17.22 14.48
CA ILE A 141 -5.87 17.00 13.40
C ILE A 141 -6.13 17.99 12.27
N ASN A 142 -5.10 18.27 11.46
CA ASN A 142 -5.26 19.08 10.27
C ASN A 142 -6.02 18.29 9.21
N LYS A 143 -6.89 18.98 8.46
CA LYS A 143 -7.70 18.39 7.39
C LYS A 143 -6.82 17.78 6.28
N SER A 144 -5.63 18.33 6.05
CA SER A 144 -4.64 17.80 5.09
C SER A 144 -3.98 16.49 5.52
N SER A 145 -4.05 16.13 6.80
CA SER A 145 -3.50 14.86 7.31
C SER A 145 -4.48 13.70 7.18
N VAL A 146 -5.72 13.97 6.77
CA VAL A 146 -6.71 12.95 6.47
C VAL A 146 -6.57 12.58 4.99
N ILE A 147 -6.18 11.33 4.74
CA ILE A 147 -6.04 10.75 3.39
C ILE A 147 -7.35 10.06 3.01
#